data_AF-A0A140LJL0-F1
#
_entry.id   AF-A0A140LJL0-F1
#
_cell.length_a   1.000
_cell.length_b   1.000
_cell.length_c   1.000
_cell.angle_alpha   90.00
_cell.angle_beta   90.00
_cell.angle_gamma   90.00
#
_symmetry.space_group_name_H-M   'P 1'
#
loop_
_entity.id
_entity.type
_entity.pdbx_description
1 polymer ?
#
loop_
_entity_poly.entity_id
_entity_poly.type
_entity_poly.pdbx_seq_one_letter_code
_entity_poly.pdbx_strand_id
1 'polypeptide(L)'
;MMFVGFLGCYGAIQESQCLLGTFFTCLVILFACEVAAGIWGFVNKDQIAKDVKQFYDQALQQAVMDDDANNAKAVVKTFHETLNCCGSNALTTLTTTILRNSLCPSGGNILTPLLQQDCHQ
;
A
#
# COMPACT_ATOMS: atom_id res chain seq x y z
N MET A 1 13.32 -8.74 3.98
CA MET A 1 13.98 -9.08 2.70
C MET A 1 15.50 -9.10 2.78
N MET A 2 16.17 -8.13 3.43
CA MET A 2 17.65 -8.04 3.45
C MET A 2 18.36 -9.30 4.00
N PHE A 3 17.90 -9.87 5.12
CA PHE A 3 18.54 -11.03 5.74
C PHE A 3 18.46 -12.32 4.88
N VAL A 4 17.27 -12.65 4.38
CA VAL A 4 17.06 -13.83 3.52
C VAL A 4 17.83 -13.67 2.20
N GLY A 5 17.87 -12.46 1.64
CA GLY A 5 18.67 -12.16 0.45
C GLY A 5 20.17 -12.27 0.69
N PHE A 6 20.67 -11.86 1.85
CA PHE A 6 22.06 -12.04 2.23
C PHE A 6 22.44 -13.53 2.29
N LEU A 7 21.65 -14.37 2.96
CA LEU A 7 21.91 -15.82 3.02
C LEU A 7 21.89 -16.48 1.64
N GLY A 8 20.99 -16.05 0.75
CA GLY A 8 20.97 -16.52 -0.64
C GLY A 8 22.25 -16.11 -1.40
N CYS A 9 22.58 -14.82 -1.38
CA CYS A 9 23.72 -14.27 -2.13
C CYS A 9 25.07 -14.79 -1.61
N TYR A 10 25.28 -14.75 -0.29
CA TYR A 10 26.50 -15.27 0.34
C TYR A 10 26.60 -16.80 0.20
N GLY A 11 25.46 -17.50 0.23
CA GLY A 11 25.40 -18.95 0.13
C GLY A 11 25.81 -19.45 -1.25
N ALA A 12 25.42 -18.71 -2.29
CA ALA A 12 25.86 -18.96 -3.66
C ALA A 12 27.36 -18.65 -3.85
N ILE A 13 27.85 -17.53 -3.31
CA ILE A 13 29.25 -17.12 -3.47
C ILE A 13 30.22 -18.07 -2.77
N GLN A 14 29.86 -18.56 -1.58
CA GLN A 14 30.74 -19.37 -0.75
C GLN A 14 30.62 -20.89 -1.01
N GLU A 15 29.80 -21.30 -1.98
CA GLU A 15 29.43 -22.71 -2.27
C GLU A 15 29.09 -23.54 -1.01
N SER A 16 28.63 -22.86 0.05
CA SER A 16 28.39 -23.48 1.34
C SER A 16 27.02 -24.13 1.37
N GLN A 17 26.99 -25.45 1.35
CA GLN A 17 25.73 -26.22 1.40
C GLN A 17 24.90 -25.94 2.65
N CYS A 18 25.55 -25.60 3.77
CA CYS A 18 24.85 -25.26 5.01
C CYS A 18 24.09 -23.93 4.88
N LEU A 19 24.72 -22.89 4.30
CA LEU A 19 24.09 -21.58 4.13
C LEU A 19 22.98 -21.62 3.06
N LEU A 20 23.18 -22.41 2.01
CA LEU A 20 22.16 -22.61 0.98
C LEU A 20 20.97 -23.42 1.51
N GLY A 21 21.22 -24.39 2.40
CA GLY A 21 20.19 -25.18 3.08
C GLY A 21 19.33 -24.35 4.03
N THR A 22 19.93 -23.42 4.79
CA THR A 22 19.15 -22.50 5.64
C THR A 22 18.32 -21.53 4.80
N PHE A 23 18.86 -21.01 3.70
CA PHE A 23 18.11 -20.21 2.74
C PHE A 23 16.88 -20.95 2.18
N PHE A 24 17.07 -22.20 1.72
CA PHE A 24 15.97 -23.02 1.22
C PHE A 24 14.89 -23.26 2.30
N THR A 25 15.31 -23.56 3.53
CA THR A 25 14.39 -23.76 4.65
C THR A 25 13.59 -22.49 4.96
N CYS A 26 14.24 -21.32 4.96
CA CYS A 26 13.56 -20.03 5.10
C CYS A 26 12.53 -19.80 3.99
N LEU A 27 12.84 -20.15 2.74
CA LEU A 27 11.89 -20.02 1.62
C LEU A 27 10.68 -20.94 1.79
N VAL A 28 10.88 -22.19 2.24
CA VAL A 28 9.76 -23.12 2.51
C VAL A 28 8.85 -22.56 3.59
N ILE A 29 9.40 -22.00 4.66
CA ILE A 29 8.61 -21.37 5.74
C ILE A 29 7.85 -20.15 5.19
N LEU A 30 8.50 -19.27 4.42
CA LEU A 30 7.84 -18.11 3.82
C LEU A 30 6.71 -18.50 2.89
N PHE A 31 6.90 -19.54 2.06
CA PHE A 31 5.86 -20.06 1.19
C PHE A 31 4.66 -20.61 1.98
N ALA A 32 4.91 -21.36 3.06
CA ALA A 32 3.85 -21.83 3.93
C ALA A 32 3.09 -20.66 4.60
N CYS A 33 3.80 -19.63 5.05
CA CYS A 33 3.19 -18.41 5.58
C CYS A 33 2.37 -17.66 4.53
N GLU A 34 2.84 -17.57 3.28
CA GLU A 34 2.14 -16.90 2.19
C GLU A 34 0.84 -17.63 1.82
N VAL A 35 0.86 -18.96 1.77
CA VAL A 35 -0.37 -19.76 1.57
C VAL A 35 -1.34 -19.58 2.74
N ALA A 36 -0.85 -19.60 3.99
CA ALA A 36 -1.69 -19.39 5.16
C ALA A 36 -2.30 -17.98 5.18
N ALA A 37 -1.51 -16.94 4.88
CA ALA A 37 -1.97 -15.56 4.78
C ALA A 37 -2.94 -15.38 3.60
N GLY A 38 -2.71 -16.06 2.48
CA GLY A 38 -3.60 -16.05 1.32
C GLY A 38 -4.97 -16.65 1.62
N ILE A 39 -5.02 -17.80 2.28
CA ILE A 39 -6.29 -18.43 2.69
C ILE A 39 -6.98 -17.55 3.73
N TRP A 40 -6.25 -17.08 4.74
CA TRP A 40 -6.81 -16.21 5.78
C TRP A 40 -7.36 -14.90 5.19
N GLY A 41 -6.63 -14.30 4.25
CA GLY A 41 -7.04 -13.08 3.59
C GLY A 41 -8.21 -13.26 2.63
N PHE A 42 -8.31 -14.42 1.97
CA PHE A 42 -9.47 -14.74 1.14
C PHE A 42 -10.75 -14.91 1.98
N VAL A 43 -10.66 -15.60 3.11
CA VAL A 43 -11.80 -15.81 4.02
C VAL A 43 -12.23 -14.50 4.69
N ASN A 44 -11.29 -13.63 5.05
CA ASN A 44 -11.55 -12.36 5.75
C ASN A 44 -11.44 -11.14 4.85
N LYS A 45 -11.74 -11.28 3.55
CA LYS A 45 -11.63 -10.20 2.55
C LYS A 45 -12.32 -8.90 2.98
N ASP A 46 -13.49 -9.01 3.61
CA ASP A 46 -14.30 -7.84 3.99
C ASP A 46 -13.71 -7.12 5.20
N GLN A 47 -13.03 -7.84 6.08
CA GLN A 47 -12.33 -7.26 7.23
C GLN A 47 -11.05 -6.55 6.77
N ILE A 48 -10.25 -7.20 5.91
CA ILE A 48 -9.04 -6.59 5.35
C ILE A 48 -9.39 -5.33 4.54
N ALA A 49 -10.46 -5.37 3.74
CA ALA A 49 -10.92 -4.21 3.00
C ALA A 49 -11.28 -3.03 3.93
N LYS A 50 -11.92 -3.31 5.08
CA LYS A 50 -12.23 -2.28 6.08
C LYS A 50 -10.97 -1.72 6.74
N ASP A 51 -10.01 -2.56 7.10
CA ASP A 51 -8.77 -2.12 7.74
C ASP A 51 -7.93 -1.25 6.78
N VAL A 52 -7.86 -1.62 5.50
CA VAL A 52 -7.17 -0.82 4.46
C VAL A 52 -7.87 0.52 4.25
N LYS A 53 -9.20 0.52 4.18
CA LYS A 53 -10.02 1.73 4.07
C LYS A 53 -9.80 2.67 5.26
N GLN A 54 -9.81 2.13 6.47
CA GLN A 54 -9.56 2.89 7.69
C GLN A 54 -8.14 3.47 7.72
N PHE A 55 -7.14 2.71 7.30
CA PHE A 55 -5.76 3.20 7.20
C PHE A 55 -5.64 4.35 6.20
N TYR A 56 -6.31 4.23 5.05
CA TYR A 56 -6.39 5.28 4.05
C TYR A 56 -7.05 6.56 4.60
N ASP A 57 -8.20 6.44 5.27
CA ASP A 57 -8.91 7.59 5.85
C ASP A 57 -8.04 8.31 6.89
N GLN A 58 -7.29 7.57 7.72
CA GLN A 58 -6.35 8.14 8.68
C GLN A 58 -5.19 8.86 7.99
N ALA A 59 -4.58 8.26 6.97
CA ALA A 59 -3.50 8.87 6.20
C ALA A 59 -3.97 10.13 5.46
N LEU A 60 -5.19 10.10 4.91
CA LEU A 60 -5.82 11.22 4.23
C LEU A 60 -6.13 12.36 5.20
N GLN A 61 -6.71 12.06 6.37
CA GLN A 61 -6.97 13.05 7.40
C GLN A 61 -5.67 13.68 7.90
N GLN A 62 -4.64 12.88 8.18
CA GLN A 62 -3.35 13.40 8.62
C GLN A 62 -2.69 14.26 7.55
N ALA A 63 -2.83 13.89 6.27
CA ALA A 63 -2.44 14.76 5.19
C ALA A 63 -3.26 16.07 5.27
N VAL A 64 -4.58 16.07 5.16
CA VAL A 64 -5.34 17.33 5.06
C VAL A 64 -5.15 18.26 6.27
N MET A 65 -5.02 17.72 7.48
CA MET A 65 -4.93 18.50 8.73
C MET A 65 -3.52 19.03 9.02
N ASP A 66 -2.47 18.32 8.60
CA ASP A 66 -1.08 18.65 8.92
C ASP A 66 -0.28 18.89 7.64
N ASP A 67 0.14 20.15 7.44
CA ASP A 67 0.90 20.54 6.25
C ASP A 67 2.36 20.07 6.32
N ASP A 68 2.88 19.76 7.52
CA ASP A 68 4.24 19.27 7.70
C ASP A 68 4.35 17.73 7.60
N ALA A 69 3.21 17.03 7.50
CA ALA A 69 3.13 15.57 7.41
C ALA A 69 3.52 15.02 6.01
N ASN A 70 4.75 15.31 5.56
CA ASN A 70 5.29 14.93 4.26
C ASN A 70 5.18 13.43 3.96
N ASN A 71 5.33 12.57 4.98
CA ASN A 71 5.18 11.12 4.85
C ASN A 71 3.75 10.72 4.48
N ALA A 72 2.75 11.29 5.16
CA ALA A 72 1.34 11.05 4.86
C ALA A 72 0.96 11.59 3.47
N LYS A 73 1.49 12.77 3.09
CA LYS A 73 1.31 13.32 1.73
C LYS A 73 1.83 12.34 0.66
N ALA A 74 3.02 11.78 0.87
CA ALA A 74 3.64 10.85 -0.06
C ALA A 74 2.83 9.56 -0.20
N VAL A 75 2.41 8.97 0.92
CA VAL A 75 1.55 7.77 0.92
C VAL A 75 0.26 8.05 0.15
N VAL A 76 -0.51 9.06 0.54
CA VAL A 76 -1.79 9.39 -0.12
C VAL A 76 -1.61 9.67 -1.62
N LYS A 77 -0.55 10.39 -2.01
CA LYS A 77 -0.25 10.65 -3.42
C LYS A 77 0.02 9.36 -4.19
N THR A 78 0.80 8.42 -3.64
CA THR A 78 1.06 7.13 -4.30
C THR A 78 -0.20 6.27 -4.42
N PHE A 79 -1.08 6.30 -3.41
CA PHE A 79 -2.39 5.64 -3.47
C PHE A 79 -3.24 6.22 -4.61
N HIS A 80 -3.35 7.55 -4.67
CA HIS A 80 -4.14 8.23 -5.69
C HIS A 80 -3.59 7.99 -7.12
N GLU A 81 -2.27 7.93 -7.29
CA GLU A 81 -1.64 7.66 -8.59
C GLU A 81 -1.77 6.19 -9.01
N THR A 82 -1.67 5.25 -8.06
CA THR A 82 -1.73 3.80 -8.33
C THR A 82 -3.16 3.34 -8.61
N LEU A 83 -4.13 3.84 -7.83
CA LEU A 83 -5.55 3.46 -7.94
C LEU A 83 -6.33 4.39 -8.86
N ASN A 84 -5.69 5.48 -9.34
CA ASN A 84 -6.31 6.53 -10.14
C ASN A 84 -7.62 7.02 -9.48
N CYS A 85 -7.58 7.30 -8.18
CA CYS A 85 -8.71 7.77 -7.38
C CYS A 85 -8.28 9.00 -6.58
N CYS A 86 -9.22 9.81 -6.06
CA CYS A 86 -8.87 10.91 -5.16
C CYS A 86 -9.94 11.06 -4.07
N GLY A 87 -9.54 10.96 -2.80
CA GLY A 87 -10.45 11.03 -1.66
C GLY A 87 -11.22 9.73 -1.38
N SER A 88 -11.76 9.60 -0.16
CA SER A 88 -12.57 8.45 0.27
C SER A 88 -14.05 8.53 -0.09
N ASN A 89 -14.58 9.74 -0.24
CA ASN A 89 -15.94 10.03 -0.65
C ASN A 89 -15.99 11.36 -1.39
N ALA A 90 -17.06 11.58 -2.19
CA ALA A 90 -17.26 12.79 -2.99
C ALA A 90 -16.97 14.12 -2.24
N LEU A 91 -17.34 14.24 -0.96
CA LEU A 91 -17.05 15.44 -0.17
C LEU A 91 -15.54 15.61 0.09
N THR A 92 -14.85 14.53 0.46
CA THR A 92 -13.40 14.58 0.73
C THR A 92 -12.60 14.70 -0.56
N THR A 93 -13.10 14.16 -1.68
CA THR A 93 -12.56 14.42 -3.01
C THR A 93 -12.62 15.91 -3.36
N LEU A 94 -13.75 16.57 -3.11
CA LEU A 94 -13.88 18.01 -3.34
C LEU A 94 -12.97 18.82 -2.42
N THR A 95 -12.91 18.52 -1.12
CA THR A 95 -12.03 19.25 -0.20
C THR A 95 -10.56 19.05 -0.55
N THR A 96 -10.12 17.84 -0.89
CA THR A 96 -8.73 17.58 -1.31
C THR A 96 -8.38 18.21 -2.65
N THR A 97 -9.29 18.21 -3.62
CA THR A 97 -9.06 18.91 -4.91
C THR A 97 -8.92 20.42 -4.71
N ILE A 98 -9.72 21.01 -3.82
CA ILE A 98 -9.72 22.46 -3.57
C ILE A 98 -8.55 22.90 -2.67
N LEU A 99 -8.30 22.22 -1.55
CA LEU A 99 -7.24 22.57 -0.58
C LEU A 99 -5.87 22.04 -1.00
N ARG A 100 -5.81 20.96 -1.77
CA ARG A 100 -4.63 20.11 -1.89
C ARG A 100 -4.55 19.44 -3.27
N ASN A 101 -4.78 20.22 -4.32
CA ASN A 101 -4.75 19.76 -5.72
C ASN A 101 -3.48 18.98 -6.11
N SER A 102 -2.35 19.24 -5.45
CA SER A 102 -1.08 18.53 -5.66
C SER A 102 -1.07 17.06 -5.24
N LEU A 103 -2.13 16.57 -4.57
CA LEU A 103 -2.27 15.18 -4.14
C LEU A 103 -3.11 14.33 -5.08
N CYS A 104 -3.93 14.92 -5.93
CA CYS A 104 -4.66 14.17 -6.94
C CYS A 104 -3.77 13.96 -8.19
N PRO A 105 -3.97 12.87 -8.95
CA PRO A 105 -3.23 12.63 -10.19
C PRO A 105 -3.50 13.74 -11.22
N SER A 106 -2.46 14.10 -11.99
CA SER A 106 -2.49 15.13 -13.04
C SER A 106 -3.51 14.78 -14.13
N GLY A 107 -4.73 15.28 -13.97
CA GLY A 107 -5.87 15.01 -14.86
C GLY A 107 -7.22 15.38 -14.24
N GLY A 108 -7.25 15.68 -12.93
CA GLY A 108 -8.46 16.06 -12.21
C GLY A 108 -8.89 17.51 -12.41
N ASN A 109 -9.81 17.76 -13.34
CA ASN A 109 -10.57 19.01 -13.37
C ASN A 109 -11.52 19.04 -12.14
N ILE A 110 -12.04 20.20 -11.71
CA ILE A 110 -13.07 20.29 -10.65
C ILE A 110 -14.30 19.37 -10.92
N LEU A 111 -14.49 18.92 -12.17
CA LEU A 111 -15.55 18.02 -12.64
C LEU A 111 -15.20 16.51 -12.64
N THR A 112 -13.95 16.10 -12.42
CA THR A 112 -13.58 14.67 -12.31
C THR A 112 -14.13 13.90 -11.11
N PRO A 113 -14.54 14.48 -9.95
CA PRO A 113 -15.21 13.69 -8.92
C PRO A 113 -16.52 13.01 -9.37
N LEU A 114 -17.07 13.37 -10.54
CA LEU A 114 -18.24 12.71 -11.13
C LEU A 114 -17.88 11.53 -12.07
N LEU A 115 -16.61 11.40 -12.48
CA LEU A 115 -16.14 10.38 -13.41
C LEU A 115 -15.15 9.38 -12.78
N GLN A 116 -14.46 9.77 -11.70
CA GLN A 116 -13.46 8.93 -11.04
C GLN A 116 -14.11 8.09 -9.94
N GLN A 117 -13.79 6.80 -9.88
CA GLN A 117 -14.20 5.93 -8.76
C GLN A 117 -13.58 6.43 -7.44
N ASP A 118 -14.36 6.43 -6.36
CA ASP A 118 -13.86 6.69 -5.01
C ASP A 118 -12.83 5.61 -4.60
N CYS A 119 -11.82 5.96 -3.80
CA CYS A 119 -10.81 4.98 -3.33
C CYS A 119 -11.39 3.89 -2.41
N HIS A 120 -12.68 3.96 -2.08
CA HIS A 120 -13.42 3.02 -1.25
C HIS A 120 -14.22 1.97 -2.04
N GLN A 121 -14.16 1.94 -3.37
CA GLN A 121 -14.93 0.97 -4.17
C GLN A 121 -14.38 -0.46 -4.07
#